data_AF-A0A0C2M9Q5-F1
#
_entry.id   AF-A0A0C2M9Q5-F1
#
_cell.length_a   1.000
_cell.length_b   1.000
_cell.length_c   1.000
_cell.angle_alpha   90.00
_cell.angle_beta   90.00
_cell.angle_gamma   90.00
#
_symmetry.space_group_name_H-M   'P 1'
#
loop_
_entity.id
_entity.type
_entity.pdbx_description
1 polymer ?
#
loop_
_entity_poly.entity_id
_entity_poly.type
_entity_poly.pdbx_seq_one_letter_code
_entity_poly.pdbx_strand_id
1 'polypeptide(L)'
;MTVINRFKDDKDICYNSCDALYSVLWSSADVYNDHEKLSERISAINTQAKASALYLFESNFCIIVKNCVQGVVKEKDIQRATSCGFLLYVMNHAKDYGIDTNLKINEELLGQALETCRDQLRSYEGTRAKLIEILKFDYFYSVLAV
;
A
#
# COMPACT_ATOMS: atom_id res chain seq x y z
N MET A 1 -11.46 3.38 -24.02
CA MET A 1 -11.08 4.08 -22.78
C MET A 1 -11.40 3.16 -21.63
N THR A 2 -10.41 2.50 -21.04
CA THR A 2 -10.60 1.54 -19.95
C THR A 2 -10.93 2.28 -18.66
N VAL A 3 -11.73 1.67 -17.77
CA VAL A 3 -12.05 2.20 -16.42
C VAL A 3 -10.80 2.66 -15.68
N ILE A 4 -9.66 2.01 -15.95
CA ILE A 4 -8.32 2.29 -15.45
C ILE A 4 -7.78 3.69 -15.82
N ASN A 5 -8.09 4.20 -17.02
CA ASN A 5 -7.63 5.54 -17.42
C ASN A 5 -8.33 6.65 -16.62
N ARG A 6 -9.44 6.36 -15.93
CA ARG A 6 -10.08 7.32 -15.01
C ARG A 6 -9.42 7.35 -13.63
N PHE A 7 -8.66 6.31 -13.25
CA PHE A 7 -8.02 6.21 -11.94
C PHE A 7 -6.65 6.88 -11.86
N LYS A 8 -6.01 7.14 -13.01
CA LYS A 8 -4.66 7.73 -13.04
C LYS A 8 -4.61 9.20 -12.63
N ASP A 9 -5.68 9.94 -12.88
CA ASP A 9 -5.67 11.40 -12.74
C ASP A 9 -6.38 11.89 -11.47
N ASP A 10 -6.97 10.97 -10.69
CA ASP A 10 -7.78 11.30 -9.52
C ASP A 10 -7.11 10.78 -8.24
N LYS A 11 -6.48 11.71 -7.51
CA LYS A 11 -5.82 11.43 -6.23
C LYS A 11 -6.80 10.84 -5.20
N ASP A 12 -8.08 11.23 -5.26
CA ASP A 12 -9.09 10.75 -4.32
C ASP A 12 -9.44 9.30 -4.61
N ILE A 13 -9.42 8.86 -5.88
CA ILE A 13 -9.67 7.45 -6.20
C ILE A 13 -8.48 6.57 -5.78
N CYS A 14 -7.24 7.03 -5.95
CA CYS A 14 -6.10 6.29 -5.43
C CYS A 14 -6.20 6.13 -3.90
N TYR A 15 -6.53 7.22 -3.20
CA TYR A 15 -6.73 7.19 -1.75
C TYR A 15 -7.87 6.27 -1.35
N ASN A 16 -9.05 6.40 -1.95
CA ASN A 16 -10.21 5.54 -1.66
C ASN A 16 -9.95 4.07 -2.01
N SER A 17 -9.14 3.79 -3.02
CA SER A 17 -8.74 2.42 -3.36
C SER A 17 -7.75 1.86 -2.35
N CYS A 18 -6.82 2.68 -1.86
CA CYS A 18 -5.90 2.32 -0.78
C CYS A 18 -6.66 2.12 0.53
N ASP A 19 -7.65 2.96 0.83
CA ASP A 19 -8.49 2.88 2.03
C ASP A 19 -9.43 1.68 1.97
N ALA A 20 -9.97 1.35 0.78
CA ALA A 20 -10.74 0.12 0.56
C ALA A 20 -9.84 -1.13 0.70
N LEU A 21 -8.64 -1.12 0.11
CA LEU A 21 -7.66 -2.20 0.30
C LEU A 21 -7.28 -2.33 1.78
N TYR A 22 -6.97 -1.24 2.45
CA TYR A 22 -6.66 -1.19 3.87
C TYR A 22 -7.83 -1.72 4.71
N SER A 23 -9.05 -1.28 4.43
CA SER A 23 -10.26 -1.73 5.12
C SER A 23 -10.51 -3.22 4.90
N VAL A 24 -10.28 -3.74 3.69
CA VAL A 24 -10.41 -5.17 3.38
C VAL A 24 -9.33 -5.98 4.11
N LEU A 25 -8.08 -5.51 4.11
CA LEU A 25 -6.96 -6.16 4.80
C LEU A 25 -7.14 -6.13 6.32
N TRP A 26 -7.51 -4.98 6.88
CA TRP A 26 -7.74 -4.79 8.31
C TRP A 26 -8.98 -5.54 8.81
N SER A 27 -10.10 -5.45 8.09
CA SER A 27 -11.30 -6.24 8.42
C SER A 27 -11.02 -7.73 8.29
N SER A 28 -10.10 -8.16 7.43
CA SER A 28 -9.70 -9.56 7.41
C SER A 28 -8.92 -9.96 8.67
N ALA A 29 -8.09 -9.06 9.23
CA ALA A 29 -7.29 -9.29 10.44
C ALA A 29 -8.11 -9.24 11.75
N ASP A 30 -9.00 -8.25 11.92
CA ASP A 30 -9.82 -8.08 13.14
C ASP A 30 -10.93 -9.13 13.30
N VAL A 31 -11.37 -9.73 12.19
CA VAL A 31 -12.42 -10.76 12.21
C VAL A 31 -11.88 -12.11 12.72
N TYR A 32 -10.56 -12.23 13.00
CA TYR A 32 -9.93 -13.46 13.49
C TYR A 32 -10.29 -13.97 14.89
N ASN A 33 -11.14 -13.27 15.64
CA ASN A 33 -11.49 -13.66 17.01
C ASN A 33 -12.82 -14.42 17.19
N ASP A 34 -13.70 -14.55 16.19
CA ASP A 34 -14.94 -15.35 16.34
C ASP A 34 -15.55 -15.78 14.99
N HIS A 35 -15.18 -16.96 14.46
CA HIS A 35 -14.98 -17.10 13.00
C HIS A 35 -15.78 -18.15 12.21
N GLU A 36 -16.41 -19.17 12.77
CA GLU A 36 -16.78 -20.31 11.87
C GLU A 36 -17.89 -19.99 10.85
N LYS A 37 -18.92 -19.23 11.24
CA LYS A 37 -20.11 -19.04 10.38
C LYS A 37 -20.09 -17.77 9.52
N LEU A 38 -19.34 -16.75 9.92
CA LEU A 38 -19.18 -15.51 9.15
C LEU A 38 -18.03 -15.63 8.14
N SER A 39 -16.97 -16.37 8.49
CA SER A 39 -15.85 -16.70 7.58
C SER A 39 -16.32 -17.45 6.33
N GLU A 40 -17.23 -18.41 6.43
CA GLU A 40 -17.70 -19.17 5.26
C GLU A 40 -18.52 -18.31 4.28
N ARG A 41 -19.39 -17.42 4.79
CA ARG A 41 -20.21 -16.55 3.94
C ARG A 41 -19.43 -15.37 3.37
N ILE A 42 -18.53 -14.79 4.17
CA ILE A 42 -17.61 -13.77 3.69
C ILE A 42 -16.63 -14.42 2.72
N SER A 43 -15.99 -15.55 3.02
CA SER A 43 -15.03 -16.19 2.11
C SER A 43 -15.62 -16.47 0.73
N ALA A 44 -16.86 -16.96 0.58
CA ALA A 44 -17.45 -17.23 -0.73
C ALA A 44 -17.71 -15.97 -1.59
N ILE A 45 -18.27 -14.91 -1.00
CA ILE A 45 -18.47 -13.60 -1.67
C ILE A 45 -17.12 -12.90 -1.90
N ASN A 46 -16.19 -13.14 -0.99
CA ASN A 46 -14.88 -12.53 -0.95
C ASN A 46 -13.88 -13.31 -1.79
N THR A 47 -14.12 -14.54 -2.28
CA THR A 47 -13.15 -15.22 -3.17
C THR A 47 -13.05 -14.49 -4.50
N GLN A 48 -14.18 -14.12 -5.10
CA GLN A 48 -14.17 -13.35 -6.35
C GLN A 48 -13.69 -11.91 -6.12
N ALA A 49 -14.10 -11.28 -5.02
CA ALA A 49 -13.64 -9.94 -4.67
C ALA A 49 -12.13 -9.92 -4.32
N LYS A 50 -11.63 -10.91 -3.57
CA LYS A 50 -10.19 -11.12 -3.28
C LYS A 50 -9.41 -11.42 -4.54
N ALA A 51 -9.90 -12.29 -5.41
CA ALA A 51 -9.25 -12.57 -6.69
C ALA A 51 -9.19 -11.32 -7.56
N SER A 52 -10.27 -10.52 -7.59
CA SER A 52 -10.29 -9.25 -8.33
C SER A 52 -9.38 -8.21 -7.69
N ALA A 53 -9.36 -8.11 -6.36
CA ALA A 53 -8.51 -7.19 -5.61
C ALA A 53 -7.03 -7.57 -5.75
N LEU A 54 -6.70 -8.87 -5.69
CA LEU A 54 -5.36 -9.39 -5.93
C LEU A 54 -4.95 -9.13 -7.37
N TYR A 55 -5.80 -9.41 -8.35
CA TYR A 55 -5.51 -9.11 -9.76
C TYR A 55 -5.26 -7.62 -9.99
N LEU A 56 -6.10 -6.75 -9.41
CA LEU A 56 -5.92 -5.31 -9.49
C LEU A 56 -4.64 -4.86 -8.78
N PHE A 57 -4.37 -5.42 -7.61
CA PHE A 57 -3.15 -5.18 -6.87
C PHE A 57 -1.91 -5.54 -7.68
N GLU A 58 -1.87 -6.75 -8.22
CA GLU A 58 -0.74 -7.24 -9.00
C GLU A 58 -0.55 -6.45 -10.29
N SER A 59 -1.65 -6.15 -10.99
CA SER A 59 -1.62 -5.37 -12.24
C SER A 59 -1.21 -3.92 -12.04
N ASN A 60 -1.37 -3.37 -10.83
CA ASN A 60 -1.11 -1.97 -10.53
C ASN A 60 -0.02 -1.75 -9.48
N PHE A 61 0.69 -2.80 -9.08
CA PHE A 61 1.65 -2.79 -7.97
C PHE A 61 2.64 -1.62 -8.07
N CYS A 62 3.30 -1.45 -9.20
CA CYS A 62 4.27 -0.38 -9.41
C CYS A 62 3.64 1.02 -9.30
N ILE A 63 2.40 1.19 -9.76
CA ILE A 63 1.67 2.46 -9.68
C ILE A 63 1.31 2.76 -8.22
N ILE A 64 0.82 1.75 -7.48
CA ILE A 64 0.48 1.89 -6.07
C ILE A 64 1.74 2.27 -5.28
N VAL A 65 2.85 1.55 -5.47
CA VAL A 65 4.14 1.88 -4.82
C VAL A 65 4.54 3.32 -5.10
N LYS A 66 4.49 3.75 -6.37
CA LYS A 66 4.82 5.13 -6.75
C LYS A 66 3.92 6.15 -6.06
N ASN A 67 2.61 5.92 -6.06
CA ASN A 67 1.65 6.83 -5.44
C ASN A 67 1.85 6.92 -3.92
N CYS A 68 2.11 5.80 -3.24
CA CYS A 68 2.41 5.79 -1.82
C CYS A 68 3.73 6.50 -1.50
N VAL A 69 4.79 6.29 -2.28
CA VAL A 69 6.05 7.03 -2.11
C VAL A 69 5.82 8.54 -2.28
N GLN A 70 5.05 8.94 -3.29
CA GLN A 70 4.67 10.35 -3.45
C GLN A 70 3.83 10.87 -2.28
N GLY A 71 2.91 10.06 -1.75
CA GLY A 71 2.13 10.38 -0.56
C GLY A 71 3.02 10.61 0.66
N VAL A 72 3.94 9.69 0.97
CA VAL A 72 4.90 9.83 2.07
C VAL A 72 5.76 11.09 1.92
N VAL A 73 6.17 11.43 0.70
CA VAL A 73 7.08 12.55 0.44
C VAL A 73 6.38 13.91 0.41
N LYS A 74 5.21 14.00 -0.23
CA LYS A 74 4.58 15.27 -0.60
C LYS A 74 3.45 15.68 0.32
N GLU A 75 2.85 14.72 1.02
CA GLU A 75 1.66 14.98 1.82
C GLU A 75 2.03 15.73 3.09
N LYS A 76 1.30 16.80 3.38
CA LYS A 76 1.51 17.61 4.58
C LYS A 76 0.75 17.04 5.78
N ASP A 77 -0.29 16.27 5.47
CA ASP A 77 -1.06 15.54 6.46
C ASP A 77 -0.28 14.29 6.90
N ILE A 78 0.18 14.31 8.15
CA ILE A 78 0.94 13.22 8.77
C ILE A 78 0.14 11.92 8.74
N GLN A 79 -1.17 11.96 8.96
CA GLN A 79 -2.00 10.75 8.97
C GLN A 79 -2.00 10.09 7.59
N ARG A 80 -2.15 10.88 6.52
CA ARG A 80 -2.10 10.36 5.15
C ARG A 80 -0.73 9.83 4.75
N ALA A 81 0.34 10.52 5.13
CA ALA A 81 1.70 10.04 4.92
C ALA A 81 1.94 8.71 5.66
N THR A 82 1.43 8.60 6.90
CA THR A 82 1.47 7.37 7.71
C THR A 82 0.77 6.22 6.99
N SER A 83 -0.47 6.43 6.53
CA SER A 83 -1.23 5.41 5.81
C SER A 83 -0.51 4.95 4.53
N CYS A 84 0.11 5.87 3.79
CA CYS A 84 0.89 5.52 2.60
C CYS A 84 2.12 4.68 2.95
N GLY A 85 2.84 5.05 4.02
CA GLY A 85 3.95 4.26 4.52
C GLY A 85 3.50 2.86 4.93
N PHE A 86 2.39 2.77 5.68
CA PHE A 86 1.89 1.49 6.17
C PHE A 86 1.49 0.58 5.03
N LEU A 87 0.87 1.13 3.98
CA LEU A 87 0.56 0.36 2.79
C LEU A 87 1.81 -0.18 2.11
N LEU A 88 2.88 0.62 1.98
CA LEU A 88 4.16 0.13 1.43
C LEU A 88 4.72 -1.04 2.25
N TYR A 89 4.63 -0.97 3.58
CA TYR A 89 5.05 -2.06 4.46
C TYR A 89 4.19 -3.31 4.26
N VAL A 90 2.86 -3.21 4.33
CA VAL A 90 1.96 -4.35 4.14
C VAL A 90 2.17 -4.99 2.78
N MET A 91 2.36 -4.19 1.72
CA MET A 91 2.66 -4.70 0.38
C MET A 91 3.98 -5.47 0.32
N ASN A 92 4.98 -5.06 1.09
CA ASN A 92 6.29 -5.70 1.12
C ASN A 92 6.33 -6.95 2.01
N HIS A 93 5.38 -7.05 2.95
CA HIS A 93 5.19 -8.17 3.89
C HIS A 93 3.88 -8.91 3.64
N ALA A 94 3.36 -8.85 2.40
CA ALA A 94 2.03 -9.34 2.05
C ALA A 94 1.78 -10.80 2.47
N LYS A 95 2.84 -11.62 2.46
CA LYS A 95 2.80 -13.02 2.89
C LYS A 95 2.45 -13.18 4.38
N ASP A 96 2.91 -12.28 5.23
CA ASP A 96 2.63 -12.30 6.68
C ASP A 96 1.15 -11.97 6.95
N TYR A 97 0.48 -11.34 5.98
CA TYR A 97 -0.95 -11.05 5.96
C TYR A 97 -1.77 -12.09 5.17
N GLY A 98 -1.19 -13.25 4.84
CA GLY A 98 -1.88 -14.33 4.13
C GLY A 98 -2.15 -14.05 2.64
N ILE A 99 -1.47 -13.06 2.05
CA ILE A 99 -1.54 -12.76 0.62
C ILE A 99 -0.35 -13.44 -0.05
N ASP A 100 -0.62 -14.52 -0.79
CA ASP A 100 0.41 -15.23 -1.55
C ASP A 100 0.69 -14.50 -2.86
N THR A 101 1.65 -13.58 -2.83
CA THR A 101 2.13 -12.85 -4.01
C THR A 101 3.64 -12.89 -4.09
N ASN A 102 4.17 -12.96 -5.31
CA ASN A 102 5.61 -12.89 -5.58
C ASN A 102 6.11 -11.44 -5.72
N LEU A 103 5.22 -10.47 -5.57
CA LEU A 103 5.56 -9.06 -5.71
C LEU A 103 6.25 -8.56 -4.44
N LYS A 104 7.39 -7.90 -4.63
CA LYS A 104 8.18 -7.31 -3.55
C LYS A 104 8.68 -5.95 -3.96
N ILE A 105 8.68 -5.02 -3.01
CA ILE A 105 9.23 -3.69 -3.24
C ILE A 105 10.75 -3.79 -3.11
N ASN A 106 11.42 -3.96 -4.24
CA ASN A 106 12.88 -3.95 -4.28
C ASN A 106 13.42 -2.52 -4.32
N GLU A 107 14.72 -2.38 -4.07
CA GLU A 107 15.39 -1.07 -4.03
C GLU A 107 15.34 -0.32 -5.37
N GLU A 108 15.27 -1.04 -6.49
CA GLU A 108 15.19 -0.47 -7.84
C GLU A 108 13.83 0.20 -8.05
N LEU A 109 12.73 -0.51 -7.79
CA LEU A 109 11.38 0.02 -7.89
C LEU A 109 11.18 1.22 -6.95
N LEU A 110 11.71 1.14 -5.73
CA LEU A 110 11.67 2.24 -4.78
C LEU A 110 12.43 3.46 -5.31
N GLY A 111 13.61 3.27 -5.90
CA GLY A 111 14.38 4.32 -6.54
C GLY A 111 13.64 4.98 -7.71
N GLN A 112 13.03 4.18 -8.59
CA GLN A 112 12.22 4.68 -9.70
C GLN A 112 11.00 5.49 -9.21
N ALA A 113 10.33 5.04 -8.15
CA ALA A 113 9.23 5.77 -7.53
C ALA A 113 9.69 7.12 -6.96
N LEU A 114 10.80 7.12 -6.22
CA LEU A 114 11.36 8.32 -5.58
C LEU A 114 11.88 9.34 -6.61
N GLU A 115 12.40 8.87 -7.74
CA GLU A 115 12.86 9.76 -8.82
C GLU A 115 11.75 10.70 -9.32
N THR A 116 10.49 10.26 -9.22
CA THR A 116 9.34 11.05 -9.69
C THR A 116 8.97 12.23 -8.78
N CYS A 117 9.62 12.35 -7.62
CA CYS A 117 9.49 13.48 -6.70
C CYS A 117 10.85 14.09 -6.32
N ARG A 118 11.90 13.83 -7.10
CA ARG A 118 13.29 14.24 -6.79
C ARG A 118 13.46 15.73 -6.54
N ASP A 119 12.76 16.56 -7.31
CA ASP A 119 12.74 18.02 -7.22
C ASP A 119 12.16 18.54 -5.89
N GLN A 120 11.35 17.74 -5.21
CA GLN A 120 10.66 18.08 -3.97
C GLN A 120 11.40 17.58 -2.73
N LEU A 121 12.48 16.82 -2.90
CA LEU A 121 13.23 16.24 -1.80
C LEU A 121 14.31 17.18 -1.30
N ARG A 122 14.34 17.38 0.03
CA ARG A 122 15.47 18.03 0.69
C ARG A 122 16.74 17.18 0.61
N SER A 123 16.60 15.85 0.68
CA SER A 123 17.70 14.89 0.54
C SER A 123 17.19 13.59 -0.08
N TYR A 124 17.63 13.28 -1.30
CA TYR A 124 17.23 12.06 -1.99
C TYR A 124 17.66 10.81 -1.23
N GLU A 125 18.94 10.71 -0.88
CA GLU A 125 19.49 9.55 -0.16
C GLU A 125 18.90 9.40 1.25
N GLY A 126 18.67 10.52 1.94
CA GLY A 126 18.06 10.50 3.27
C GLY A 126 16.63 9.96 3.24
N THR A 127 15.82 10.41 2.26
CA THR A 127 14.45 9.90 2.09
C THR A 127 14.44 8.45 1.63
N ARG A 128 15.35 8.07 0.72
CA ARG A 128 15.50 6.68 0.27
C ARG A 128 15.80 5.75 1.45
N ALA A 129 16.73 6.12 2.32
CA ALA A 129 17.07 5.35 3.52
C ALA A 129 15.87 5.16 4.45
N LYS A 130 15.10 6.22 4.72
CA LYS A 130 13.88 6.14 5.56
C LYS A 130 12.80 5.24 4.96
N LEU A 131 12.60 5.31 3.64
CA LEU A 131 11.64 4.42 2.97
C LEU A 131 12.11 2.95 3.04
N ILE A 132 13.41 2.68 2.89
CA ILE A 132 13.96 1.33 3.09
C ILE A 132 13.73 0.84 4.53
N GLU A 133 13.84 1.73 5.52
CA GLU A 133 13.54 1.44 6.92
C GLU A 133 12.07 1.07 7.11
N ILE A 134 11.14 1.84 6.54
CA ILE A 134 9.70 1.54 6.51
C ILE A 134 9.43 0.14 5.94
N LEU A 135 10.13 -0.27 4.88
CA LEU A 135 9.96 -1.59 4.28
C LEU A 135 10.52 -2.73 5.13
N LYS A 136 11.41 -2.44 6.09
CA LYS A 136 12.12 -3.44 6.91
C LYS A 136 11.59 -3.59 8.33
N PHE A 137 10.95 -2.58 8.90
CA PHE A 137 10.58 -2.55 10.32
C PHE A 137 9.10 -2.81 10.60
N ASP A 138 8.83 -3.66 11.60
CA ASP A 138 7.49 -3.92 12.17
C ASP A 138 6.94 -2.77 13.05
N TYR A 139 7.73 -1.74 13.34
CA TYR A 139 7.35 -0.66 14.25
C TYR A 139 7.13 0.66 13.51
N PHE A 140 5.91 0.84 13.01
CA PHE A 140 5.48 2.01 12.25
C PHE A 140 5.45 3.33 13.05
N TYR A 141 5.57 3.28 14.38
CA TYR A 141 5.30 4.43 15.25
C TYR A 141 6.47 5.39 15.49
N SER A 142 7.72 5.04 15.16
CA SER A 142 8.90 5.88 15.49
C SER A 142 9.43 6.75 14.34
N VAL A 143 8.99 6.56 13.10
CA VAL A 143 9.65 7.15 11.90
C VAL A 143 9.06 8.50 11.46
N LEU A 144 7.93 8.94 12.02
CA LEU A 144 7.18 10.10 11.50
C LEU A 144 7.56 11.47 12.11
N ALA A 145 8.67 11.55 12.85
CA ALA A 145 9.30 12.84 13.14
C ALA A 145 10.20 13.26 11.97
N VAL A 146 9.59 13.66 10.85
CA VAL A 146 10.29 14.26 9.68
C VAL A 146 9.77 15.67 9.45
#